data_AF-A0A3S0DVQ1-F1
#
_entry.id   AF-A0A3S0DVQ1-F1
#
_cell.length_a   1.000
_cell.length_b   1.000
_cell.length_c   1.000
_cell.angle_alpha   90.00
_cell.angle_beta   90.00
_cell.angle_gamma   90.00
#
_symmetry.space_group_name_H-M   'P 1'
#
loop_
_entity.id
_entity.type
_entity.pdbx_description
1 polymer ?
#
loop_
_entity_poly.entity_id
_entity_poly.type
_entity_poly.pdbx_seq_one_letter_code
_entity_poly.pdbx_strand_id
1 'polypeptide(L)' 'MKGIKLILEIIGWCQIAFGTTLFFALIAAALYYAYTNDTTAMLAIAIIIAGFITGIVWATRIWIKHGTIEWLSRIRRIK' A
#
# COMPACT_ATOMS: atom_id res chain seq x y z
N MET A 1 10.90 -21.96 -15.30
CA MET A 1 10.90 -21.14 -14.07
C MET A 1 10.17 -19.78 -14.20
N LYS A 2 9.14 -19.64 -15.06
CA LYS A 2 8.40 -18.37 -15.22
C LYS A 2 7.31 -18.16 -14.14
N GLY A 3 6.65 -19.25 -13.71
CA GLY A 3 5.57 -19.18 -12.71
C GLY A 3 5.99 -18.69 -11.33
N ILE A 4 7.13 -19.17 -10.81
CA ILE A 4 7.64 -18.76 -9.49
C ILE A 4 7.95 -17.25 -9.46
N LYS A 5 8.55 -16.70 -10.53
CA LYS A 5 8.80 -15.26 -10.63
C LYS A 5 7.50 -14.46 -10.60
N LEU A 6 6.47 -14.91 -11.29
CA LEU A 6 5.17 -14.23 -11.31
C LEU A 6 4.49 -14.24 -9.94
N ILE A 7 4.55 -15.35 -9.20
CA ILE A 7 4.04 -15.43 -7.83
C ILE A 7 4.77 -14.45 -6.91
N LEU A 8 6.10 -14.40 -6.99
CA LEU A 8 6.90 -13.47 -6.20
C LEU A 8 6.58 -12.02 -6.54
N GLU A 9 6.39 -11.67 -7.82
CA GLU A 9 5.96 -10.34 -8.25
C GLU A 9 4.57 -9.97 -7.70
N ILE A 10 3.61 -10.90 -7.70
CA ILE A 10 2.29 -10.64 -7.11
C ILE A 10 2.40 -10.40 -5.60
N ILE A 11 3.21 -11.19 -4.89
CA ILE A 11 3.43 -11.02 -3.46
C ILE A 11 4.08 -9.66 -3.18
N GLY A 12 5.10 -9.27 -3.95
CA GLY A 12 5.76 -7.97 -3.83
C GLY A 12 4.80 -6.81 -4.09
N TRP A 13 3.97 -6.94 -5.13
CA TRP A 13 2.92 -5.98 -5.44
C TRP A 13 1.92 -5.81 -4.30
N CYS A 14 1.41 -6.93 -3.76
CA CYS A 14 0.52 -6.93 -2.60
C CYS A 14 1.19 -6.26 -1.40
N GLN A 15 2.46 -6.59 -1.12
CA GLN A 15 3.18 -6.00 -0.01
C GLN A 15 3.30 -4.47 -0.12
N ILE A 16 3.53 -3.96 -1.33
CA ILE A 16 3.56 -2.51 -1.60
C ILE A 16 2.16 -1.90 -1.41
N ALA A 17 1.14 -2.48 -2.06
CA ALA A 17 -0.22 -1.94 -2.02
C ALA A 17 -0.81 -1.94 -0.59
N PHE A 18 -0.66 -3.05 0.13
CA PHE A 18 -1.12 -3.15 1.53
C PHE A 18 -0.26 -2.30 2.47
N GLY A 19 1.04 -2.16 2.22
CA GLY A 19 1.90 -1.28 3.01
C GLY A 19 1.43 0.17 2.96
N THR A 20 1.12 0.69 1.76
CA THR A 20 0.55 2.03 1.60
C THR A 20 -0.83 2.11 2.26
N THR A 21 -1.71 1.14 2.03
CA THR A 21 -3.07 1.13 2.61
C THR A 21 -3.03 1.15 4.14
N LEU A 22 -2.16 0.35 4.76
CA LEU A 22 -1.99 0.30 6.21
C LEU A 22 -1.49 1.64 6.79
N PHE A 23 -0.59 2.33 6.09
CA PHE A 23 -0.15 3.65 6.52
C PHE A 23 -1.31 4.66 6.58
N PHE A 24 -2.15 4.69 5.54
CA PHE A 24 -3.36 5.52 5.55
C PHE A 24 -4.39 5.07 6.58
N ALA A 25 -4.53 3.76 6.80
CA ALA A 25 -5.41 3.22 7.83
C ALA A 25 -4.97 3.63 9.25
N LEU A 26 -3.67 3.68 9.53
CA LEU A 26 -3.15 4.18 10.80
C LEU A 26 -3.48 5.66 11.00
N ILE A 27 -3.34 6.48 9.95
CA ILE A 27 -3.71 7.91 9.99
C ILE A 27 -5.21 8.06 10.23
N ALA A 28 -6.03 7.30 9.50
CA ALA A 28 -7.48 7.32 9.64
C ALA A 28 -7.94 6.88 11.05
N ALA A 29 -7.31 5.84 11.60
CA ALA A 29 -7.58 5.38 12.96
C ALA A 29 -7.20 6.43 13.99
N ALA A 30 -6.01 7.04 13.88
CA ALA A 30 -5.58 8.11 14.77
C ALA A 30 -6.55 9.30 14.74
N LEU A 31 -7.04 9.68 13.56
CA LEU A 31 -8.01 10.76 13.41
C LEU A 31 -9.36 10.44 14.09
N TYR A 32 -9.87 9.22 13.89
CA TYR A 32 -11.13 8.76 14.47
C TYR A 32 -11.09 8.66 16.00
N TYR A 33 -9.97 8.19 16.57
CA TYR A 33 -9.78 8.13 18.03
C TYR A 33 -9.55 9.50 18.66
N ALA A 34 -8.95 10.45 17.93
CA ALA A 34 -8.74 11.80 18.43
C ALA A 34 -10.04 12.63 18.48
N TYR A 35 -10.96 12.38 17.54
CA TYR A 35 -12.21 13.11 17.43
C TYR A 35 -13.32 12.11 17.12
N THR A 36 -14.08 11.64 18.11
CA THR A 36 -15.13 10.64 17.90
C THR A 36 -16.45 11.29 17.51
N ASN A 37 -16.60 11.63 16.21
CA ASN A 37 -17.82 12.22 15.63
C ASN A 37 -18.19 11.55 14.30
N ASP A 38 -19.46 11.55 13.92
CA ASP A 38 -19.93 10.93 12.66
C ASP A 38 -19.20 11.47 11.41
N THR A 39 -18.90 12.77 11.39
CA THR A 39 -18.13 13.41 10.31
C THR A 39 -16.71 12.84 10.18
N THR A 40 -16.07 12.53 11.30
CA THR A 40 -14.69 11.99 11.32
C THR A 40 -14.66 10.53 10.90
N ALA A 41 -15.72 9.76 11.17
CA ALA A 41 -15.88 8.40 10.69
C ALA A 41 -15.96 8.37 9.15
N MET A 42 -16.76 9.28 8.57
CA MET A 42 -16.85 9.43 7.11
C MET A 42 -15.50 9.81 6.48
N LEU A 43 -14.78 10.76 7.10
CA LEU A 43 -13.44 11.16 6.64
C LEU A 43 -12.43 10.01 6.74
N ALA A 44 -12.44 9.24 7.84
CA ALA A 44 -11.56 8.08 8.01
C ALA A 44 -11.78 7.03 6.90
N ILE A 45 -13.03 6.74 6.55
CA ILE A 45 -13.38 5.85 5.44
C ILE A 45 -12.85 6.39 4.11
N ALA A 46 -13.06 7.68 3.84
CA ALA A 46 -12.56 8.32 2.62
C ALA A 46 -11.02 8.24 2.51
N ILE A 47 -10.31 8.44 3.62
CA ILE A 47 -8.84 8.33 3.69
C ILE A 47 -8.37 6.91 3.40
N ILE A 48 -9.04 5.88 3.96
CA ILE A 48 -8.68 4.48 3.72
C ILE A 48 -8.89 4.12 2.25
N ILE A 49 -10.01 4.54 1.64
CA ILE A 49 -10.30 4.29 0.22
C ILE A 49 -9.24 4.98 -0.66
N ALA A 50 -8.90 6.24 -0.36
CA ALA A 50 -7.85 6.96 -1.07
C ALA A 50 -6.49 6.26 -0.93
N GLY A 51 -6.16 5.77 0.26
CA GLY A 51 -4.94 5.00 0.54
C GLY A 51 -4.87 3.68 -0.22
N PHE A 52 -6.00 2.98 -0.35
CA PHE A 52 -6.08 1.75 -1.14
C PHE A 52 -5.88 2.01 -2.63
N ILE A 53 -6.56 3.01 -3.19
CA ILE A 53 -6.42 3.38 -4.61
C ILE A 53 -4.97 3.80 -4.90
N THR A 54 -4.39 4.67 -4.07
CA THR A 54 -3.00 5.11 -4.24
C THR A 54 -2.01 3.96 -4.08
N GLY A 55 -2.23 3.05 -3.12
CA GLY A 55 -1.44 1.83 -2.95
C GLY A 55 -1.42 0.94 -4.19
N ILE A 56 -2.59 0.65 -4.76
CA ILE A 56 -2.73 -0.13 -6.00
C ILE A 56 -2.05 0.56 -7.17
N VAL A 57 -2.30 1.86 -7.36
CA VAL A 57 -1.72 2.63 -8.47
C VAL A 57 -0.19 2.64 -8.36
N TRP A 58 0.34 2.85 -7.16
CA TRP A 58 1.77 2.89 -6.94
C TRP A 58 2.44 1.52 -7.13
N ALA A 59 1.86 0.46 -6.55
CA ALA A 59 2.34 -0.90 -6.74
C ALA A 59 2.34 -1.30 -8.23
N THR A 60 1.29 -0.92 -8.97
CA THR A 60 1.19 -1.18 -10.43
C THR A 60 2.24 -0.41 -11.21
N ARG A 61 2.48 0.87 -10.88
CA ARG A 61 3.55 1.67 -11.50
C ARG A 61 4.93 1.06 -11.25
N ILE A 62 5.19 0.53 -10.05
CA ILE A 62 6.46 -0.12 -9.71
C ILE A 62 6.62 -1.43 -10.48
N TRP A 63 5.58 -2.27 -10.53
CA TRP A 63 5.59 -3.51 -11.31
C TRP A 63 5.99 -3.22 -12.75
N ILE A 64 5.31 -2.28 -13.42
CA ILE A 64 5.53 -1.98 -14.84
C ILE A 64 6.94 -1.42 -15.09
N LYS A 65 7.46 -0.54 -14.21
CA LYS A 65 8.74 0.12 -14.44
C LYS A 65 9.96 -0.74 -14.14
N HIS A 66 9.92 -1.55 -13.09
CA HIS A 66 11.12 -2.21 -12.56
C HIS A 66 10.90 -3.68 -12.15
N GLY A 67 9.66 -4.12 -11.98
CA GLY A 67 9.37 -5.33 -11.20
C GLY A 67 9.39 -5.03 -9.70
N THR A 68 8.36 -5.49 -9.00
CA THR A 68 8.14 -5.25 -7.57
C THR A 68 9.21 -5.91 -6.69
N ILE A 69 9.68 -7.09 -7.06
CA ILE A 69 10.74 -7.79 -6.31
C ILE A 69 12.09 -7.09 -6.48
N GLU A 70 12.41 -6.64 -7.69
CA GLU A 70 13.64 -5.89 -7.92
C GLU A 70 13.65 -4.60 -7.11
N TRP A 71 12.53 -3.86 -7.14
CA TRP A 71 12.36 -2.64 -6.36
C TRP A 71 12.49 -2.88 -4.85
N LEU A 72 11.79 -3.89 -4.31
CA LEU A 72 11.91 -4.27 -2.88
C LEU A 72 13.34 -4.68 -2.51
N SER A 73 14.05 -5.38 -3.41
CA SER A 73 15.43 -5.81 -3.17
C SER A 73 16.41 -4.63 -3.11
N ARG A 74 16.16 -3.57 -3.90
CA ARG A 74 16.97 -2.34 -3.87
C ARG A 74 16.78 -1.59 -2.57
N ILE A 75 15.54 -1.47 -2.09
CA ILE A 75 15.25 -0.83 -0.80
C ILE A 75 15.90 -1.56 0.36
N ARG A 76 15.84 -2.90 0.35
CA ARG A 76 16.48 -3.71 1.39
C ARG A 76 18.01 -3.52 1.43
N ARG A 77 18.65 -3.28 0.28
CA ARG A 77 20.10 -3.06 0.16
C ARG A 77 20.59 -1.66 0.55
N ILE A 78 19.68 -0.70 0.72
CA ILE A 78 20.00 0.69 1.11
C ILE A 78 19.99 0.85 2.65
N LYS A 79 19.63 -0.21 3.40
CA LYS A 79 19.91 -0.34 4.84
C LYS A 79 21.22 -1.08 5.05
#